data_AF-A0A2E4CYQ7-F1
#
_entry.id   AF-A0A2E4CYQ7-F1
#
_cell.length_a   1.000
_cell.length_b   1.000
_cell.length_c   1.000
_cell.angle_alpha   90.00
_cell.angle_beta   90.00
_cell.angle_gamma   90.00
#
_symmetry.space_group_name_H-M   'P 1'
#
loop_
_entity.id
_entity.type
_entity.pdbx_description
1 polymer ?
#
loop_
_entity_poly.entity_id
_entity_poly.type
_entity_poly.pdbx_seq_one_letter_code
_entity_poly.pdbx_strand_id
1 'polypeptide(L)'
;MEGGADRVEDLRRRKSKAHSGGGQDRISAQHSKGKMTARERIEQLLDSGSFMEVDALVEHRCRDFDMDRNVIPGDGVVCGHGTIDGRTVYCFAQDFTVYGGSLGEMHGLKICKILDMALKTGSPVIGLNDSGGA
;
A
#
# COMPACT_ATOMS: atom_id res chain seq x y z
N MET A 1 12.57 -29.26 9.49
CA MET A 1 11.95 -28.67 8.28
C MET A 1 10.71 -27.95 8.77
N GLU A 2 10.62 -26.62 8.65
CA GLU A 2 9.39 -25.88 8.98
C GLU A 2 8.22 -26.41 8.14
N GLY A 3 7.13 -26.74 8.81
CA GLY A 3 5.95 -27.33 8.20
C GLY A 3 5.16 -26.30 7.38
N GLY A 4 4.19 -26.78 6.58
CA GLY A 4 3.31 -25.89 5.83
C GLY A 4 2.50 -24.91 6.71
N ALA A 5 2.18 -25.31 7.95
CA ALA A 5 1.47 -24.47 8.91
C ALA A 5 2.32 -23.25 9.35
N ASP A 6 3.59 -23.47 9.67
CA ASP A 6 4.52 -22.42 10.11
C ASP A 6 4.67 -21.32 9.05
N ARG A 7 4.75 -21.71 7.77
CA ARG A 7 4.87 -20.76 6.64
C ARG A 7 3.60 -19.92 6.44
N VAL A 8 2.42 -20.49 6.68
CA VAL A 8 1.15 -19.76 6.59
C VAL A 8 1.05 -18.72 7.71
N GLU A 9 1.50 -19.08 8.91
CA GLU A 9 1.54 -18.16 10.04
C GLU A 9 2.51 -17.00 9.80
N ASP A 10 3.72 -17.27 9.28
CA ASP A 10 4.66 -16.21 8.90
C ASP A 10 4.06 -15.26 7.84
N LEU A 11 3.41 -15.80 6.82
CA LEU A 11 2.75 -14.98 5.80
C LEU A 11 1.67 -14.07 6.41
N ARG A 12 0.84 -14.59 7.32
CA ARG A 12 -0.19 -13.80 8.01
C ARG A 12 0.43 -12.69 8.85
N ARG A 13 1.50 -13.01 9.59
CA ARG A 13 2.26 -12.05 10.40
C ARG A 13 2.83 -10.91 9.54
N ARG A 14 3.45 -11.25 8.39
CA ARG A 14 3.99 -10.25 7.45
C ARG A 14 2.91 -9.36 6.86
N LYS A 15 1.76 -9.94 6.48
CA LYS A 15 0.60 -9.16 6.00
C LYS A 15 0.06 -8.22 7.07
N SER A 16 -0.07 -8.68 8.31
CA SER A 16 -0.52 -7.84 9.43
C SER A 16 0.43 -6.65 9.64
N LYS A 17 1.75 -6.88 9.60
CA LYS A 17 2.75 -5.79 9.66
C LYS A 17 2.57 -4.78 8.52
N ALA A 18 2.40 -5.24 7.28
CA ALA A 18 2.13 -4.36 6.12
C ALA A 18 0.85 -3.53 6.27
N HIS A 19 -0.19 -4.11 6.89
CA HIS A 19 -1.46 -3.42 7.12
C HIS A 19 -1.34 -2.32 8.18
N SER A 20 -0.40 -2.45 9.13
CA SER A 20 -0.16 -1.44 10.16
C SER A 20 0.53 -0.16 9.67
N GLY A 21 1.02 -0.13 8.43
CA GLY A 21 1.66 1.04 7.84
C GLY A 21 2.81 1.59 8.71
N GLY A 22 2.77 2.89 8.98
CA GLY A 22 3.73 3.57 9.86
C GLY A 22 3.56 3.32 11.36
N GLY A 23 2.61 2.49 11.77
CA GLY A 23 2.29 2.20 13.17
C GLY A 23 1.20 3.10 13.77
N GLN A 24 0.66 2.65 14.91
CA GLN A 24 -0.53 3.24 15.54
C GLN A 24 -0.38 4.73 15.89
N ASP A 25 0.81 5.15 16.33
CA ASP A 25 1.06 6.56 16.70
C ASP A 25 0.93 7.48 15.49
N ARG A 26 1.46 7.05 14.33
CA ARG A 26 1.37 7.83 13.09
C ARG A 26 -0.03 7.81 12.49
N ILE A 27 -0.74 6.68 12.61
CA ILE A 27 -2.16 6.59 12.23
C ILE A 27 -3.00 7.56 13.07
N SER A 28 -2.82 7.54 14.40
CA SER A 28 -3.51 8.45 15.31
C SER A 28 -3.22 9.92 15.00
N ALA A 29 -1.96 10.24 14.66
CA ALA A 29 -1.57 11.59 14.23
C ALA A 29 -2.14 12.00 12.87
N GLN A 30 -2.43 11.05 11.98
CA GLN A 30 -3.11 11.30 10.71
C GLN A 30 -4.60 11.57 10.96
N HIS A 31 -5.25 10.75 11.79
CA HIS A 31 -6.65 10.92 12.17
C HIS A 31 -6.90 12.22 12.95
N SER A 32 -5.99 12.63 13.84
CA SER A 32 -6.11 13.90 14.58
C SER A 32 -6.08 15.14 13.67
N LYS A 33 -5.54 15.01 12.46
CA LYS A 33 -5.57 16.04 11.40
C LYS A 33 -6.84 15.98 10.56
N GLY A 34 -7.82 15.12 10.90
CA GLY A 34 -9.03 14.89 10.12
C GLY A 34 -8.80 14.13 8.81
N LYS A 35 -7.65 13.45 8.67
CA LYS A 35 -7.30 12.68 7.47
C LYS A 35 -7.48 11.19 7.71
N MET A 36 -8.01 10.49 6.71
CA MET A 36 -8.01 9.03 6.66
C MET A 36 -6.62 8.50 6.26
N THR A 37 -6.32 7.26 6.63
CA THR A 37 -5.17 6.48 6.14
C THR A 37 -5.36 6.08 4.66
N ALA A 38 -4.28 5.62 4.02
CA ALA A 38 -4.34 5.14 2.63
C ALA A 38 -5.37 4.01 2.44
N ARG A 39 -5.40 3.03 3.35
CA ARG A 39 -6.30 1.86 3.28
C ARG A 39 -7.75 2.24 3.55
N GLU A 40 -8.01 3.10 4.53
CA GLU A 40 -9.36 3.61 4.79
C GLU A 40 -9.93 4.36 3.58
N ARG A 41 -9.11 5.14 2.86
CA ARG A 41 -9.57 5.83 1.64
C ARG A 41 -9.92 4.86 0.51
N ILE A 42 -9.15 3.77 0.37
CA ILE A 42 -9.45 2.72 -0.62
C ILE A 42 -10.75 2.00 -0.25
N GLU A 43 -10.94 1.63 1.02
CA GLU A 43 -12.16 0.97 1.49
C GLU A 43 -13.39 1.86 1.32
N GLN A 44 -13.27 3.17 1.51
CA GLN A 44 -14.36 4.11 1.27
C GLN A 44 -14.65 4.31 -0.22
N LEU A 45 -13.62 4.25 -1.07
CA LEU A 45 -13.73 4.51 -2.51
C LEU A 45 -14.38 3.34 -3.26
N LEU A 46 -14.04 2.10 -2.88
CA LEU A 46 -14.41 0.89 -3.61
C LEU A 46 -15.64 0.22 -3.01
N ASP A 47 -16.31 -0.60 -3.81
CA ASP A 47 -17.38 -1.46 -3.33
C ASP A 47 -16.83 -2.40 -2.23
N SER A 48 -17.60 -2.59 -1.16
CA SER A 48 -17.15 -3.34 0.01
C SER A 48 -16.69 -4.76 -0.34
N GLY A 49 -15.49 -5.13 0.14
CA GLY A 49 -14.89 -6.44 -0.11
C GLY A 49 -14.37 -6.67 -1.53
N SER A 50 -14.40 -5.65 -2.41
CA SER A 50 -13.90 -5.79 -3.79
C SER A 50 -12.39 -5.59 -3.94
N PHE A 51 -11.73 -4.96 -2.95
CA PHE A 51 -10.33 -4.58 -3.07
C PHE A 51 -9.38 -5.79 -3.05
N MET A 52 -8.56 -5.89 -4.09
CA MET A 52 -7.51 -6.87 -4.25
C MET A 52 -6.16 -6.16 -4.31
N GLU A 53 -5.42 -6.22 -3.20
CA GLU A 53 -4.12 -5.56 -3.07
C GLU A 53 -3.02 -6.29 -3.85
N VAL A 54 -2.19 -5.52 -4.55
CA VAL A 54 -1.02 -5.98 -5.32
C VAL A 54 0.26 -5.52 -4.62
N ASP A 55 1.22 -6.43 -4.51
CA ASP A 55 2.56 -6.17 -3.95
C ASP A 55 2.53 -5.59 -2.52
N ALA A 56 1.60 -6.08 -1.69
CA ALA A 56 1.43 -5.68 -0.29
C ALA A 56 2.69 -5.90 0.58
N LEU A 57 3.56 -6.83 0.20
CA LEU A 57 4.76 -7.22 0.94
C LEU A 57 6.05 -6.75 0.29
N VAL A 58 5.99 -5.83 -0.68
CA VAL A 58 7.20 -5.25 -1.27
C VAL A 58 7.97 -4.49 -0.19
N GLU A 59 9.29 -4.46 -0.29
CA GLU A 59 10.16 -3.68 0.58
C GLU A 59 11.15 -2.92 -0.31
N HIS A 60 11.54 -1.70 0.07
CA HIS A 60 12.62 -1.01 -0.62
C HIS A 60 13.92 -1.80 -0.54
N ARG A 61 14.85 -1.49 -1.45
CA ARG A 61 16.18 -2.11 -1.49
C ARG A 61 17.31 -1.13 -1.17
N CYS A 62 16.95 0.11 -0.82
CA CYS A 62 17.89 1.15 -0.40
C CYS A 62 18.65 0.74 0.86
N ARG A 63 19.97 0.95 0.86
CA ARG A 63 20.87 0.74 2.01
C ARG A 63 21.56 2.02 2.46
N ASP A 64 21.34 3.12 1.75
CA ASP A 64 21.92 4.41 2.10
C ASP A 64 21.24 4.96 3.36
N PHE A 65 21.97 5.78 4.13
CA PHE A 65 21.45 6.48 5.30
C PHE A 65 20.73 5.59 6.33
N ASP A 66 21.23 4.37 6.57
CA ASP A 66 20.66 3.39 7.50
C ASP A 66 19.21 2.96 7.17
N MET A 67 18.76 3.14 5.91
CA MET A 67 17.42 2.76 5.49
C MET A 67 17.14 1.25 5.66
N ASP A 68 18.17 0.42 5.61
CA ASP A 68 18.07 -1.03 5.85
C ASP A 68 17.62 -1.39 7.28
N ARG A 69 17.73 -0.47 8.24
CA ARG A 69 17.25 -0.65 9.61
C ARG A 69 15.77 -0.34 9.79
N ASN A 70 15.16 0.37 8.85
CA ASN A 70 13.78 0.82 8.94
C ASN A 70 12.97 0.37 7.72
N VAL A 71 12.64 -0.93 7.68
CA VAL A 71 11.90 -1.54 6.58
C VAL A 71 10.42 -1.67 6.92
N ILE A 72 9.59 -0.95 6.16
CA ILE A 72 8.14 -0.98 6.26
C ILE A 72 7.57 -1.65 4.98
N PRO A 73 6.96 -2.85 5.09
CA PRO A 73 6.35 -3.52 3.95
C PRO A 73 5.26 -2.67 3.29
N GLY A 74 5.22 -2.72 1.96
CA GLY A 74 4.32 -1.92 1.11
C GLY A 74 5.00 -0.69 0.49
N ASP A 75 6.15 -0.24 1.03
CA ASP A 75 6.95 0.91 0.59
C ASP A 75 6.17 2.23 0.47
N GLY A 76 5.21 2.44 1.37
CA GLY A 76 4.46 3.69 1.48
C GLY A 76 3.41 3.94 0.39
N VAL A 77 3.02 2.91 -0.36
CA VAL A 77 1.87 2.98 -1.26
C VAL A 77 1.06 1.68 -1.24
N VAL A 78 -0.24 1.81 -1.12
CA VAL A 78 -1.20 0.71 -1.27
C VAL A 78 -1.68 0.73 -2.71
N CYS A 79 -1.54 -0.39 -3.41
CA CYS A 79 -1.81 -0.51 -4.84
C CYS A 79 -2.74 -1.70 -5.06
N GLY A 80 -3.69 -1.60 -5.98
CA GLY A 80 -4.54 -2.74 -6.31
C GLY A 80 -5.64 -2.39 -7.30
N HIS A 81 -6.66 -3.24 -7.30
CA HIS A 81 -7.88 -3.04 -8.07
C HIS A 81 -9.09 -3.49 -7.26
N GLY A 82 -10.26 -3.00 -7.65
CA GLY A 82 -11.54 -3.42 -7.10
C GLY A 82 -12.65 -2.97 -8.03
N THR A 83 -13.83 -2.69 -7.46
CA THR A 83 -14.96 -2.20 -8.25
C THR A 83 -15.54 -0.91 -7.67
N ILE A 84 -16.12 -0.09 -8.54
CA ILE A 84 -17.02 1.02 -8.19
C ILE A 84 -18.29 0.82 -9.00
N ASP A 85 -19.43 0.66 -8.33
CA ASP A 85 -20.70 0.30 -8.96
C ASP A 85 -20.56 -0.95 -9.85
N GLY A 86 -19.79 -1.94 -9.39
CA GLY A 86 -19.51 -3.18 -10.11
C GLY A 86 -18.55 -3.06 -11.30
N ARG A 87 -18.03 -1.86 -11.61
CA ARG A 87 -17.08 -1.63 -12.71
C ARG A 87 -15.66 -1.71 -12.20
N THR A 88 -14.81 -2.50 -12.86
CA THR A 88 -13.40 -2.63 -12.49
C THR A 88 -12.68 -1.29 -12.56
N VAL A 89 -12.00 -0.95 -11.47
CA VAL A 89 -11.11 0.20 -11.37
C VAL A 89 -9.81 -0.22 -10.72
N TYR A 90 -8.72 0.39 -11.17
CA TYR A 90 -7.41 0.28 -10.55
C TYR A 90 -7.18 1.50 -9.66
N CYS A 91 -6.45 1.32 -8.57
CA CYS A 91 -6.15 2.44 -7.69
C CYS A 91 -4.82 2.29 -6.99
N PHE A 92 -4.30 3.44 -6.56
CA PHE A 92 -3.21 3.52 -5.60
C PHE A 92 -3.50 4.61 -4.58
N ALA A 93 -3.03 4.41 -3.36
CA ALA A 93 -3.11 5.39 -2.28
C ALA A 93 -1.77 5.47 -1.56
N GLN A 94 -1.17 6.67 -1.55
CA GLN A 94 0.08 6.92 -0.86
C GLN A 94 -0.18 7.02 0.65
N ASP A 95 0.67 6.35 1.44
CA ASP A 95 0.55 6.29 2.89
C ASP A 95 1.52 7.26 3.55
N PHE A 96 0.99 8.43 3.95
CA PHE A 96 1.76 9.47 4.63
C PHE A 96 2.38 9.00 5.95
N THR A 97 1.86 7.93 6.56
CA THR A 97 2.43 7.38 7.80
C THR A 97 3.77 6.66 7.55
N VAL A 98 4.07 6.31 6.30
CA VAL A 98 5.26 5.58 5.88
C VAL A 98 6.20 6.53 5.15
N TYR A 99 7.30 6.93 5.81
CA TYR A 99 8.29 7.90 5.29
C TYR A 99 7.67 9.22 4.77
N GLY A 100 6.54 9.67 5.31
CA GLY A 100 5.85 10.87 4.80
C GLY A 100 5.21 10.67 3.42
N GLY A 101 4.95 9.42 3.03
CA GLY A 101 4.46 9.07 1.69
C GLY A 101 5.49 9.30 0.58
N SER A 102 6.77 9.42 0.92
CA SER A 102 7.81 9.75 -0.05
C SER A 102 7.97 8.67 -1.12
N LEU A 103 8.26 9.08 -2.34
CA LEU A 103 8.31 8.20 -3.51
C LEU A 103 9.70 7.56 -3.66
N GLY A 104 9.85 6.37 -3.07
CA GLY A 104 11.00 5.49 -3.30
C GLY A 104 10.92 4.69 -4.60
N GLU A 105 11.99 3.95 -4.91
CA GLU A 105 12.07 3.11 -6.12
C GLU A 105 10.92 2.08 -6.19
N MET A 106 10.72 1.29 -5.13
CA MET A 106 9.72 0.22 -5.13
C MET A 106 8.30 0.77 -5.05
N HIS A 107 8.10 1.89 -4.36
CA HIS A 107 6.87 2.69 -4.39
C HIS A 107 6.49 3.08 -5.82
N GLY A 108 7.42 3.69 -6.56
CA GLY A 108 7.20 4.10 -7.95
C GLY A 108 6.90 2.91 -8.85
N LEU A 109 7.68 1.83 -8.73
CA LEU A 109 7.46 0.60 -9.51
C LEU A 109 6.09 -0.03 -9.25
N LYS A 110 5.58 0.03 -8.01
CA LYS A 110 4.21 -0.43 -7.70
C LYS A 110 3.14 0.40 -8.41
N ILE A 111 3.28 1.73 -8.42
CA ILE A 111 2.36 2.61 -9.13
C ILE A 111 2.41 2.31 -10.63
N CYS A 112 3.60 2.22 -11.23
CA CYS A 112 3.77 1.87 -12.64
C CYS A 112 3.10 0.53 -12.98
N LYS A 113 3.26 -0.50 -12.13
CA LYS A 113 2.60 -1.79 -12.32
C LYS A 113 1.08 -1.69 -12.37
N ILE A 114 0.47 -0.88 -11.51
CA ILE A 114 -0.98 -0.66 -11.50
C ILE A 114 -1.44 0.07 -12.76
N LEU A 115 -0.68 1.07 -13.22
CA LEU A 115 -0.95 1.76 -14.48
C LEU A 115 -0.87 0.80 -15.67
N ASP A 116 0.14 -0.05 -15.73
CA ASP A 116 0.29 -1.06 -16.78
C ASP A 116 -0.84 -2.09 -16.78
N MET A 117 -1.28 -2.54 -15.60
CA MET A 117 -2.41 -3.46 -15.47
C MET A 117 -3.71 -2.82 -15.96
N ALA A 118 -3.97 -1.57 -15.57
CA ALA A 118 -5.15 -0.83 -16.01
C ALA A 118 -5.18 -0.58 -17.52
N LEU A 119 -4.02 -0.25 -18.10
CA LEU A 119 -3.86 -0.11 -19.55
C LEU A 119 -4.20 -1.41 -20.28
N LYS A 120 -3.77 -2.57 -19.76
CA LYS A 120 -4.05 -3.88 -20.37
C LYS A 120 -5.52 -4.26 -20.37
N THR A 121 -6.29 -3.82 -19.36
CA THR A 121 -7.72 -4.14 -19.24
C THR A 121 -8.63 -3.03 -19.74
N GLY A 122 -8.08 -1.87 -20.14
CA GLY A 122 -8.86 -0.70 -20.53
C GLY A 122 -9.70 -0.14 -19.37
N SER A 123 -9.20 -0.24 -18.13
CA SER A 123 -9.93 0.16 -16.92
C SER A 123 -9.45 1.51 -16.38
N PRO A 124 -10.32 2.31 -15.72
CA PRO A 124 -9.90 3.56 -15.10
C PRO A 124 -8.87 3.37 -13.98
N VAL A 125 -8.06 4.40 -13.73
CA VAL A 125 -7.14 4.47 -12.59
C VAL A 125 -7.48 5.67 -11.71
N ILE A 126 -7.57 5.45 -10.39
CA ILE A 126 -7.73 6.51 -9.40
C ILE A 126 -6.49 6.56 -8.51
N GLY A 127 -5.80 7.71 -8.52
CA GLY A 127 -4.64 7.98 -7.68
C GLY A 127 -4.98 8.87 -6.48
N LEU A 128 -4.77 8.36 -5.28
CA LEU A 128 -4.98 9.09 -4.02
C LEU A 128 -3.62 9.56 -3.47
N ASN A 129 -3.24 10.77 -3.84
CA ASN A 129 -1.91 11.32 -3.54
C ASN A 129 -1.85 11.98 -2.15
N ASP A 130 -0.85 11.61 -1.36
CA ASP A 130 -0.54 12.16 -0.03
C ASP A 130 0.94 11.87 0.27
N SER A 131 1.80 12.64 -0.38
CA SER A 131 3.25 12.43 -0.42
C SER A 131 4.01 13.72 -0.13
N GLY A 132 5.14 13.60 0.56
CA GLY A 132 6.11 14.68 0.78
C GLY A 132 7.04 14.96 -0.41
N GLY A 133 7.03 14.12 -1.46
CA GLY A 133 7.95 14.22 -2.59
C GLY A 133 8.92 13.02 -2.69
N ALA A 134 10.05 13.22 -3.36
CA ALA A 134 11.14 12.26 -3.46
C ALA A 134 12.18 12.51 -2.37
#